data_AF-A0A3F2RN43-F1
#
_entry.id   AF-A0A3F2RN43-F1
#
_cell.length_a   1.000
_cell.length_b   1.000
_cell.length_c   1.000
_cell.angle_alpha   90.00
_cell.angle_beta   90.00
_cell.angle_gamma   90.00
#
_symmetry.space_group_name_H-M   'P 1'
#
loop_
_entity.id
_entity.type
_entity.pdbx_description
1 polymer ?
#
loop_
_entity_poly.entity_id
_entity_poly.type
_entity_poly.pdbx_seq_one_letter_code
_entity_poly.pdbx_strand_id
1 'polypeptide(L)'
;MNVKNLSTSAAYYVMLWPSSYWANYEDDINHRWSIAGDPSPAENGWSDTSACKSEPFDVFLQPKKGLDGGFGYDYGQAVNQEDMLANIDGDQLTIIAHEIGHGFGLPDFYEANEQPGTDFPNCLMKAGSSMTVTDSDGWMLRRVLEHLKPRYNF
;
A
#
# COMPACT_ATOMS: atom_id res chain seq x y z
N MET A 1 8.75 -16.87 -29.92
CA MET A 1 8.77 -15.40 -29.96
C MET A 1 10.02 -14.98 -30.74
N ASN A 2 9.90 -14.18 -31.82
CA ASN A 2 11.04 -13.76 -32.63
C ASN A 2 11.38 -12.31 -32.32
N VAL A 3 12.50 -12.08 -31.63
CA VAL A 3 12.94 -10.75 -31.17
C VAL A 3 13.14 -9.77 -32.34
N LYS A 4 13.42 -10.28 -33.56
CA LYS A 4 13.56 -9.46 -34.77
C LYS A 4 12.24 -8.86 -35.28
N ASN A 5 11.11 -9.34 -34.79
CA ASN A 5 9.77 -8.89 -35.18
C ASN A 5 9.09 -8.03 -34.10
N LEU A 6 9.79 -7.69 -33.01
CA LEU A 6 9.27 -6.77 -32.01
C LEU A 6 9.45 -5.34 -32.50
N SER A 7 8.44 -4.49 -32.26
CA SER A 7 8.55 -3.07 -32.56
C SER A 7 9.69 -2.46 -31.76
N THR A 8 10.57 -1.71 -32.42
CA THR A 8 11.70 -1.00 -31.78
C THR A 8 11.26 0.24 -30.99
N SER A 9 9.98 0.62 -31.11
CA SER A 9 9.36 1.69 -30.33
C SER A 9 7.86 1.42 -30.17
N ALA A 10 7.32 1.74 -29.00
CA ALA A 10 5.90 1.76 -28.74
C ALA A 10 5.60 3.07 -28.00
N ALA A 11 4.70 3.88 -28.56
CA ALA A 11 4.21 5.08 -27.90
C ALA A 11 2.76 4.82 -27.51
N TYR A 12 2.51 4.78 -26.20
CA TYR A 12 1.18 4.69 -25.62
C TYR A 12 0.67 6.13 -25.41
N TYR A 13 -0.28 6.56 -26.25
CA TYR A 13 -0.90 7.88 -26.16
C TYR A 13 -2.22 7.78 -25.40
N VAL A 14 -2.13 7.54 -24.11
CA VAL A 14 -3.24 7.84 -23.20
C VAL A 14 -2.62 8.76 -22.18
N MET A 15 -3.11 10.01 -22.11
CA MET A 15 -2.75 10.86 -20.98
C MET A 15 -3.28 10.15 -19.75
N LEU A 16 -2.38 9.56 -18.97
CA LEU A 16 -2.70 9.11 -17.62
C LEU A 16 -3.31 10.33 -16.92
N TRP A 17 -4.55 10.19 -16.47
CA TRP A 17 -5.18 11.24 -15.69
C TRP A 17 -4.25 11.55 -14.52
N PRO A 18 -3.85 12.82 -14.31
CA PRO A 18 -3.11 13.17 -13.12
C PRO A 18 -4.01 12.84 -11.91
N SER A 19 -3.62 11.83 -11.14
CA SER A 19 -4.28 11.48 -9.88
C SER A 19 -3.32 11.70 -8.71
N SER A 20 -3.89 11.94 -7.54
CA SER A 20 -3.16 11.83 -6.28
C SER A 20 -2.82 10.35 -6.04
N TYR A 21 -1.76 10.13 -5.25
CA TYR A 21 -1.43 8.83 -4.65
C TYR A 21 -1.98 8.74 -3.21
N TRP A 22 -3.04 9.52 -2.93
CA TRP A 22 -3.79 9.65 -1.68
C TRP A 22 -2.94 9.41 -0.44
N ALA A 23 -2.05 10.35 -0.16
CA ALA A 23 -0.95 10.03 0.72
C ALA A 23 -1.41 9.66 2.14
N ASN A 24 -0.95 8.52 2.63
CA ASN A 24 -1.25 8.02 3.98
C ASN A 24 -1.03 9.04 5.10
N TYR A 25 0.00 9.89 4.98
CA TYR A 25 0.29 10.90 6.00
C TYR A 25 -0.69 12.07 6.00
N GLU A 26 -1.44 12.26 4.92
CA GLU A 26 -2.41 13.35 4.73
C GLU A 26 -3.83 12.95 5.14
N ASP A 27 -4.00 11.73 5.66
CA ASP A 27 -5.29 11.05 5.88
C ASP A 27 -5.93 10.56 4.57
N ASP A 28 -5.10 10.17 3.58
CA ASP A 28 -5.50 9.39 2.40
C ASP A 28 -6.76 9.95 1.68
N ILE A 29 -7.80 9.15 1.45
CA ILE A 29 -9.05 9.57 0.82
C ILE A 29 -10.01 10.28 1.79
N ASN A 30 -9.66 10.37 3.07
CA ASN A 30 -10.37 11.19 4.06
C ASN A 30 -9.92 12.64 4.00
N HIS A 31 -8.72 12.89 3.48
CA HIS A 31 -8.25 14.24 3.26
C HIS A 31 -9.22 15.00 2.33
N ARG A 32 -9.56 16.24 2.70
CA ARG A 32 -10.42 17.10 1.90
C ARG A 32 -9.58 17.93 0.92
N TRP A 33 -9.33 17.35 -0.25
CA TRP A 33 -8.51 17.96 -1.32
C TRP A 33 -9.19 19.13 -2.04
N SER A 34 -10.51 19.32 -1.85
CA SER A 34 -11.24 20.46 -2.40
C SER A 34 -11.02 21.71 -1.56
N ILE A 35 -10.74 22.83 -2.24
CA ILE A 35 -10.59 24.17 -1.63
C ILE A 35 -11.94 24.69 -1.09
N ALA A 36 -13.06 24.05 -1.45
CA ALA A 36 -14.41 24.54 -1.21
C ALA A 36 -15.20 23.73 -0.16
N GLY A 37 -14.54 23.21 0.89
CA GLY A 37 -15.25 22.55 2.00
C GLY A 37 -16.11 21.35 1.60
N ASP A 38 -15.90 20.81 0.38
CA ASP A 38 -16.59 19.63 -0.11
C ASP A 38 -16.20 18.41 0.75
N PRO A 39 -17.12 17.44 0.89
CA PRO A 39 -16.81 16.19 1.55
C PRO A 39 -15.64 15.47 0.86
N SER A 40 -14.82 14.79 1.63
CA SER A 40 -13.75 13.94 1.12
C SER A 40 -14.33 12.81 0.26
N PRO A 41 -13.51 12.18 -0.62
CA PRO A 41 -13.95 10.99 -1.36
C PRO A 41 -14.54 9.88 -0.47
N ALA A 42 -14.00 9.69 0.75
CA ALA A 42 -14.54 8.76 1.73
C ALA A 42 -15.97 9.15 2.17
N GLU A 43 -16.16 10.41 2.53
CA GLU A 43 -17.47 10.97 2.96
C GLU A 43 -18.52 10.96 1.83
N ASN A 44 -18.11 11.12 0.58
CA ASN A 44 -19.00 11.35 -0.56
C ASN A 44 -19.48 10.06 -1.28
N GLY A 45 -19.14 8.87 -0.81
CA GLY A 45 -19.68 7.65 -1.43
C GLY A 45 -19.11 6.32 -0.96
N TRP A 46 -17.93 6.32 -0.34
CA TRP A 46 -17.36 5.08 0.19
C TRP A 46 -17.94 4.70 1.56
N SER A 47 -18.17 5.69 2.44
CA SER A 47 -18.86 5.47 3.72
C SER A 47 -20.36 5.15 3.58
N ASP A 48 -20.99 5.43 2.42
CA ASP A 48 -22.45 5.24 2.22
C ASP A 48 -22.87 3.76 2.20
N THR A 49 -21.91 2.84 2.05
CA THR A 49 -22.15 1.39 2.20
C THR A 49 -22.01 0.88 3.63
N SER A 50 -21.55 1.72 4.55
CA SER A 50 -21.42 1.40 5.97
C SER A 50 -22.62 1.88 6.78
N ALA A 51 -22.85 1.32 7.97
CA ALA A 51 -23.82 1.86 8.92
C ALA A 51 -23.39 3.22 9.51
N CYS A 52 -22.13 3.63 9.29
CA CYS A 52 -21.51 4.83 9.82
C CYS A 52 -21.55 5.96 8.78
N LYS A 53 -22.76 6.48 8.52
CA LYS A 53 -22.96 7.60 7.58
C LYS A 53 -22.15 8.81 8.03
N SER A 54 -21.50 9.48 7.07
CA SER A 54 -20.68 10.69 7.30
C SER A 54 -19.51 10.52 8.27
N GLU A 55 -19.14 9.28 8.60
CA GLU A 55 -17.90 8.96 9.31
C GLU A 55 -16.95 8.29 8.30
N PRO A 56 -15.91 9.01 7.83
CA PRO A 56 -14.89 8.42 6.99
C PRO A 56 -14.18 7.26 7.73
N PHE A 57 -13.75 6.24 6.98
CA PHE A 57 -12.87 5.19 7.51
C PHE A 57 -11.45 5.45 7.03
N ASP A 58 -10.48 5.40 7.94
CA ASP A 58 -9.08 5.75 7.66
C ASP A 58 -8.38 4.74 6.75
N VAL A 59 -8.64 3.45 6.96
CA VAL A 59 -8.00 2.36 6.22
C VAL A 59 -8.99 1.21 6.08
N PHE A 60 -9.19 0.69 4.88
CA PHE A 60 -10.02 -0.50 4.70
C PHE A 60 -9.22 -1.80 4.66
N LEU A 61 -9.83 -2.88 5.16
CA LEU A 61 -9.33 -4.25 4.99
C LEU A 61 -10.35 -5.04 4.17
N GLN A 62 -9.91 -5.56 3.03
CA GLN A 62 -10.74 -6.31 2.09
C GLN A 62 -10.25 -7.76 1.96
N PRO A 63 -10.86 -8.72 2.68
CA PRO A 63 -10.64 -10.14 2.43
C PRO A 63 -11.21 -10.53 1.06
N LYS A 64 -10.37 -11.07 0.18
CA LYS A 64 -10.76 -11.54 -1.17
C LYS A 64 -10.59 -13.05 -1.28
N LYS A 65 -11.66 -13.75 -1.65
CA LYS A 65 -11.63 -15.19 -1.92
C LYS A 65 -10.80 -15.48 -3.16
N GLY A 66 -9.87 -16.43 -3.05
CA GLY A 66 -9.06 -16.90 -4.17
C GLY A 66 -8.04 -15.89 -4.70
N LEU A 67 -7.75 -14.82 -3.96
CA LEU A 67 -6.59 -13.96 -4.20
C LEU A 67 -5.32 -14.71 -3.78
N ASP A 68 -4.23 -14.61 -4.52
CA ASP A 68 -2.93 -15.12 -4.06
C ASP A 68 -2.13 -13.96 -3.44
N GLY A 69 -1.68 -14.09 -2.19
CA GLY A 69 -1.03 -13.01 -1.45
C GLY A 69 -1.97 -11.86 -1.06
N GLY A 70 -1.54 -10.63 -1.35
CA GLY A 70 -2.28 -9.40 -1.07
C GLY A 70 -1.88 -8.25 -1.98
N PHE A 71 -2.59 -7.12 -1.82
CA PHE A 71 -2.27 -5.83 -2.41
C PHE A 71 -2.49 -4.75 -1.36
N GLY A 72 -1.42 -4.05 -1.02
CA GLY A 72 -1.43 -2.88 -0.17
C GLY A 72 -1.52 -1.60 -0.98
N TYR A 73 -2.48 -0.77 -0.61
CA TYR A 73 -2.72 0.54 -1.17
C TYR A 73 -2.53 1.61 -0.11
N ASP A 74 -2.43 2.84 -0.59
CA ASP A 74 -2.53 4.04 0.22
C ASP A 74 -3.79 4.04 1.12
N TYR A 75 -4.91 3.52 0.60
CA TYR A 75 -6.21 3.51 1.29
C TYR A 75 -6.60 2.22 2.03
N GLY A 76 -5.74 1.19 2.05
CA GLY A 76 -6.13 -0.11 2.61
C GLY A 76 -5.42 -1.32 2.03
N GLN A 77 -5.77 -2.50 2.55
CA GLN A 77 -5.21 -3.77 2.11
C GLN A 77 -6.30 -4.67 1.54
N ALA A 78 -6.04 -5.26 0.39
CA ALA A 78 -6.79 -6.40 -0.10
C ALA A 78 -5.96 -7.67 0.10
N VAL A 79 -6.45 -8.64 0.86
CA VAL A 79 -5.67 -9.84 1.23
C VAL A 79 -6.43 -11.12 0.94
N ASN A 80 -5.71 -12.22 0.74
CA ASN A 80 -6.30 -13.55 0.65
C ASN A 80 -7.16 -13.84 1.89
N GLN A 81 -8.44 -14.09 1.65
CA GLN A 81 -9.40 -14.35 2.73
C GLN A 81 -9.10 -15.67 3.46
N GLU A 82 -8.74 -16.72 2.72
CA GLU A 82 -8.47 -18.04 3.27
C GLU A 82 -7.24 -18.04 4.20
N ASP A 83 -6.15 -17.38 3.80
CA ASP A 83 -4.93 -17.21 4.62
C ASP A 83 -5.20 -16.34 5.85
N MET A 84 -5.90 -15.21 5.67
CA MET A 84 -6.27 -14.33 6.79
C MET A 84 -7.08 -15.10 7.84
N LEU A 85 -8.09 -15.86 7.42
CA LEU A 85 -8.92 -16.64 8.35
C LEU A 85 -8.16 -17.79 9.00
N ALA A 86 -7.22 -18.41 8.29
CA ALA A 86 -6.38 -19.48 8.84
C ALA A 86 -5.41 -18.98 9.92
N ASN A 87 -4.98 -17.71 9.83
CA ASN A 87 -4.00 -17.10 10.73
C ASN A 87 -4.62 -16.04 11.68
N ILE A 88 -5.95 -15.91 11.74
CA ILE A 88 -6.64 -14.81 12.45
C ILE A 88 -6.34 -14.75 13.96
N ASP A 89 -6.09 -15.91 14.58
CA ASP A 89 -5.75 -16.02 16.00
C ASP A 89 -4.22 -15.96 16.25
N GLY A 90 -3.42 -15.76 15.20
CA GLY A 90 -1.98 -15.61 15.30
C GLY A 90 -1.59 -14.23 15.85
N ASP A 91 -0.44 -14.18 16.51
CA ASP A 91 0.12 -12.92 17.05
C ASP A 91 0.33 -11.85 15.96
N GLN A 92 0.50 -12.27 14.71
CA GLN A 92 0.65 -11.38 13.56
C GLN A 92 0.09 -11.99 12.28
N LEU A 93 -0.75 -11.22 11.59
CA LEU A 93 -1.19 -11.50 10.23
C LEU A 93 -0.12 -11.01 9.24
N THR A 94 0.79 -11.92 8.85
CA THR A 94 2.01 -11.57 8.10
C THR A 94 1.72 -10.89 6.78
N ILE A 95 0.77 -11.40 5.99
CA ILE A 95 0.38 -10.79 4.71
C ILE A 95 -0.19 -9.39 4.93
N ILE A 96 -1.10 -9.20 5.89
CA ILE A 96 -1.65 -7.86 6.18
C ILE A 96 -0.54 -6.89 6.60
N ALA A 97 0.40 -7.33 7.45
CA ALA A 97 1.51 -6.50 7.87
C ALA A 97 2.45 -6.12 6.70
N HIS A 98 2.65 -7.03 5.76
CA HIS A 98 3.36 -6.77 4.50
C HIS A 98 2.62 -5.73 3.65
N GLU A 99 1.31 -5.91 3.43
CA GLU A 99 0.50 -4.96 2.64
C GLU A 99 0.41 -3.56 3.26
N ILE A 100 0.44 -3.45 4.59
CA ILE A 100 0.54 -2.14 5.28
C ILE A 100 1.85 -1.42 4.87
N GLY A 101 2.94 -2.15 4.66
CA GLY A 101 4.21 -1.58 4.21
C GLY A 101 4.09 -0.87 2.85
N HIS A 102 3.33 -1.43 1.91
CA HIS A 102 3.03 -0.77 0.63
C HIS A 102 2.20 0.50 0.80
N GLY A 103 1.32 0.58 1.79
CA GLY A 103 0.62 1.82 2.13
C GLY A 103 1.59 2.95 2.46
N PHE A 104 2.70 2.65 3.16
CA PHE A 104 3.77 3.62 3.40
C PHE A 104 4.72 3.85 2.20
N GLY A 105 4.41 3.30 1.04
CA GLY A 105 5.19 3.44 -0.19
C GLY A 105 6.44 2.56 -0.25
N LEU A 106 6.54 1.51 0.57
CA LEU A 106 7.64 0.56 0.49
C LEU A 106 7.40 -0.42 -0.67
N PRO A 107 8.40 -0.68 -1.54
CA PRO A 107 8.29 -1.69 -2.58
C PRO A 107 8.55 -3.11 -2.03
N ASP A 108 8.26 -4.11 -2.84
CA ASP A 108 8.74 -5.47 -2.63
C ASP A 108 10.26 -5.58 -2.80
N PHE A 109 10.88 -6.44 -2.00
CA PHE A 109 12.30 -6.74 -2.02
C PHE A 109 12.56 -8.24 -2.24
N TYR A 110 11.78 -8.86 -3.11
CA TYR A 110 11.76 -10.32 -3.27
C TYR A 110 13.01 -10.80 -3.98
N GLU A 111 13.46 -10.02 -4.96
CA GLU A 111 14.64 -10.30 -5.76
C GLU A 111 15.86 -9.48 -5.31
N ALA A 112 17.06 -10.01 -5.56
CA ALA A 112 18.30 -9.39 -5.11
C ALA A 112 18.57 -8.00 -5.74
N ASN A 113 18.01 -7.73 -6.93
CA ASN A 113 18.13 -6.45 -7.63
C ASN A 113 17.10 -5.40 -7.16
N GLU A 114 16.11 -5.80 -6.38
CA GLU A 114 15.12 -4.91 -5.77
C GLU A 114 15.60 -4.41 -4.40
N GLN A 115 16.42 -5.22 -3.73
CA GLN A 115 16.99 -4.94 -2.42
C GLN A 115 18.00 -3.76 -2.45
N PRO A 116 18.02 -2.89 -1.42
CA PRO A 116 19.00 -1.79 -1.33
C PRO A 116 20.48 -2.22 -1.33
N GLY A 117 20.77 -3.47 -0.96
CA GLY A 117 22.11 -4.03 -0.87
C GLY A 117 22.09 -5.55 -0.70
N THR A 118 23.23 -6.19 -0.91
CA THR A 118 23.36 -7.66 -0.78
C THR A 118 23.27 -8.17 0.66
N ASP A 119 23.50 -7.27 1.63
CA ASP A 119 23.41 -7.49 3.06
C ASP A 119 22.11 -6.95 3.67
N PHE A 120 21.08 -6.75 2.83
CA PHE A 120 19.80 -6.22 3.29
C PHE A 120 19.14 -7.16 4.33
N PRO A 121 18.88 -6.68 5.56
CA PRO A 121 18.38 -7.51 6.64
C PRO A 121 16.96 -8.03 6.35
N ASN A 122 16.59 -9.11 7.05
CA ASN A 122 15.24 -9.66 6.95
C ASN A 122 14.20 -8.64 7.39
N CYS A 123 13.09 -8.60 6.67
CA CYS A 123 11.98 -7.68 6.88
C CYS A 123 10.72 -8.26 6.21
N LEU A 124 9.55 -7.72 6.53
CA LEU A 124 8.30 -8.19 5.93
C LEU A 124 8.27 -7.95 4.43
N MET A 125 8.85 -6.85 3.96
CA MET A 125 8.89 -6.51 2.53
C MET A 125 9.78 -7.45 1.68
N LYS A 126 10.52 -8.37 2.31
CA LYS A 126 11.35 -9.38 1.66
C LYS A 126 10.68 -10.74 1.84
N ALA A 127 10.07 -11.25 0.77
CA ALA A 127 9.22 -12.45 0.77
C ALA A 127 9.79 -13.59 1.62
N GLY A 128 9.00 -14.01 2.61
CA GLY A 128 9.30 -15.17 3.45
C GLY A 128 10.54 -15.04 4.34
N SER A 129 11.22 -13.88 4.38
CA SER A 129 12.42 -13.69 5.20
C SER A 129 12.12 -13.45 6.67
N SER A 130 10.89 -13.03 6.99
CA SER A 130 10.37 -12.85 8.34
C SER A 130 8.86 -13.11 8.37
N MET A 131 8.37 -13.69 9.47
CA MET A 131 6.94 -13.84 9.77
C MET A 131 6.45 -12.82 10.81
N THR A 132 7.34 -11.93 11.26
CA THR A 132 7.03 -10.88 12.23
C THR A 132 7.64 -9.55 11.79
N VAL A 133 7.08 -8.43 12.27
CA VAL A 133 7.71 -7.11 12.11
C VAL A 133 9.11 -7.14 12.74
N THR A 134 10.09 -6.56 12.06
CA THR A 134 11.49 -6.51 12.46
C THR A 134 11.98 -5.07 12.65
N ASP A 135 13.18 -4.92 13.22
CA ASP A 135 13.85 -3.62 13.31
C ASP A 135 14.13 -3.00 11.93
N SER A 136 14.32 -3.82 10.90
CA SER A 136 14.52 -3.37 9.52
C SER A 136 13.26 -2.69 8.99
N ASP A 137 12.08 -3.25 9.24
CA ASP A 137 10.79 -2.65 8.89
C ASP A 137 10.64 -1.27 9.55
N GLY A 138 10.92 -1.19 10.85
CA GLY A 138 10.88 0.07 11.58
C GLY A 138 11.90 1.10 11.07
N TRP A 139 13.08 0.64 10.64
CA TRP A 139 14.09 1.52 10.04
C TRP A 139 13.61 2.08 8.70
N MET A 140 13.00 1.25 7.83
CA MET A 140 12.45 1.71 6.56
C MET A 140 11.37 2.77 6.74
N LEU A 141 10.42 2.56 7.66
CA LEU A 141 9.38 3.55 7.95
C LEU A 141 9.95 4.87 8.50
N ARG A 142 10.96 4.80 9.37
CA ARG A 142 11.69 6.01 9.81
C ARG A 142 12.34 6.73 8.63
N ARG A 143 12.92 6.00 7.68
CA ARG A 143 13.50 6.61 6.48
C ARG A 143 12.45 7.28 5.61
N VAL A 144 11.29 6.66 5.40
CA VAL A 144 10.17 7.29 4.69
C VAL A 144 9.78 8.61 5.38
N LEU A 145 9.57 8.58 6.70
CA LEU A 145 9.24 9.78 7.48
C LEU A 145 10.30 10.87 7.38
N GLU A 146 11.59 10.54 7.49
CA GLU A 146 12.70 11.51 7.37
C GLU A 146 12.69 12.26 6.03
N HIS A 147 12.30 11.58 4.94
CA HIS A 147 12.25 12.18 3.60
C HIS A 147 10.96 12.98 3.35
N LEU A 148 9.86 12.60 4.00
CA LEU A 148 8.59 13.31 3.91
C LEU A 148 8.57 14.54 4.81
N LYS A 149 9.09 14.44 6.03
CA LYS A 149 8.95 15.46 7.08
C LYS A 149 9.29 16.89 6.62
N PRO A 150 10.38 17.16 5.88
CA PRO A 150 10.69 18.53 5.43
C PRO A 150 9.70 19.12 4.43
N ARG A 151 8.86 18.30 3.79
CA ARG A 151 7.84 18.75 2.82
C ARG A 151 6.59 19.30 3.50
N TYR A 152 6.44 19.10 4.81
CA TYR A 152 5.23 19.46 5.57
C TYR A 152 5.58 20.35 6.75
N ASN A 153 4.61 21.18 7.15
CA ASN A 153 4.70 22.02 8.34
C ASN A 153 3.71 21.45 9.38
N PHE A 154 4.24 20.65 10.31
CA PHE A 154 3.47 19.99 11.36
C PHE A 154 3.10 20.94 12.51
#